data_AF-A0A5C3NAX1-F1
#
_entry.id   AF-A0A5C3NAX1-F1
#
_cell.length_a   1.000
_cell.length_b   1.000
_cell.length_c   1.000
_cell.angle_alpha   90.00
_cell.angle_beta   90.00
_cell.angle_gamma   90.00
#
_symmetry.space_group_name_H-M   'P 1'
#
loop_
_entity.id
_entity.type
_entity.pdbx_description
1 polymer ?
#
loop_
_entity_poly.entity_id
_entity_poly.type
_entity_poly.pdbx_seq_one_letter_code
_entity_poly.pdbx_strand_id
1 'polypeptide(L)'
;MFSEVSQKLFGADVPVLVCNPLTTSLTTFVNRDLPVPLSPNAIIIFVSPSTSTEVRAQIISYISQVQHERLHPSSFSTIAEAEGEGPVDLPLRILFVDPARALGAVRTLQKNPSSPKAVEKYQADFTGSNISAFTEALKEVIEPSYPPRAASKDTSIVRLRAQTAQTIAEGALQACRNSLYLEEQEIASLESELGSLEKLVAAVKGSLPQEVLGLKSESGDEVVQALEEAEEALKEVIGRLTWWRATWRVDEVGQIVAAAVERHWCKRLEDRLIYHAGRLMALQGELKTSTDSVLASHVHPSPFDSPVLRNALAQLSSSPSYPINPHVLTSPLTSRLMQITQYPTTRLHLSAQRMVLGLSGSAVSGVGLGLAGWGGYLNSGPLAWVLGYGSMEPMTAVGVGALVGVAGMRWAVGRWERAKKAWWKDWRRVGEGLDRDLRAHLDRTIREQVVVIPEKACGELGGMVERRKASLEKSLNDLQDMRDDLRSLHPERDAKAG
;
A
#
# COMPACT_ATOMS: atom_id res chain seq x y z
N MET A 1 -11.87 -4.53 30.64
CA MET A 1 -12.82 -4.73 31.76
C MET A 1 -11.99 -4.70 33.03
N PHE A 2 -12.05 -3.63 33.82
CA PHE A 2 -11.34 -3.59 35.09
C PHE A 2 -11.96 -4.65 36.02
N SER A 3 -11.11 -5.42 36.71
CA SER A 3 -11.61 -6.35 37.72
C SER A 3 -12.31 -5.55 38.83
N GLU A 4 -13.33 -6.12 39.46
CA GLU A 4 -14.01 -5.51 40.62
C GLU A 4 -13.00 -5.13 41.74
N VAL A 5 -11.89 -5.87 41.82
CA VAL A 5 -10.78 -5.63 42.74
C VAL A 5 -10.07 -4.30 42.44
N SER A 6 -9.84 -3.99 41.16
CA SER A 6 -9.21 -2.73 40.74
C SER A 6 -10.06 -1.52 41.12
N GLN A 7 -11.38 -1.59 40.95
CA GLN A 7 -12.29 -0.51 41.37
C GLN A 7 -12.22 -0.25 42.88
N LYS A 8 -12.19 -1.31 43.70
CA LYS A 8 -12.05 -1.19 45.16
C LYS A 8 -10.69 -0.60 45.56
N LEU A 9 -9.63 -0.92 44.81
CA LEU A 9 -8.30 -0.36 45.03
C LEU A 9 -8.24 1.14 44.74
N PHE A 10 -8.80 1.59 43.62
CA PHE A 10 -8.85 3.02 43.29
C PHE A 10 -9.81 3.82 44.18
N GLY A 11 -10.80 3.17 44.80
CA GLY A 11 -11.70 3.81 45.76
C GLY A 11 -11.14 3.95 47.19
N ALA A 12 -9.98 3.36 47.48
CA ALA A 12 -9.43 3.34 48.83
C ALA A 12 -8.50 4.53 49.10
N ASP A 13 -8.77 5.27 50.19
CA ASP A 13 -7.90 6.37 50.67
C ASP A 13 -6.50 5.85 51.09
N VAL A 14 -6.45 4.64 51.65
CA VAL A 14 -5.23 3.95 52.05
C VAL A 14 -5.28 2.52 51.51
N PRO A 15 -4.84 2.27 50.27
CA PRO A 15 -4.86 0.94 49.72
C PRO A 15 -3.82 0.06 50.43
N VAL A 16 -4.29 -1.03 51.03
CA VAL A 16 -3.44 -2.05 51.66
C VAL A 16 -3.39 -3.27 50.76
N LEU A 17 -2.25 -3.47 50.13
CA LEU A 17 -2.01 -4.57 49.19
C LEU A 17 -1.32 -5.72 49.93
N VAL A 18 -2.00 -6.84 50.08
CA VAL A 18 -1.44 -8.03 50.74
C VAL A 18 -0.98 -9.03 49.69
N CYS A 19 0.31 -9.31 49.67
CA CYS A 19 0.93 -10.28 48.77
C CYS A 19 1.50 -11.45 49.56
N ASN A 20 1.13 -12.67 49.17
CA ASN A 20 1.79 -13.87 49.66
C ASN A 20 2.78 -14.34 48.58
N PRO A 21 4.10 -14.20 48.81
CA PRO A 21 5.11 -14.53 47.80
C PRO A 21 5.15 -16.03 47.45
N LEU A 22 4.55 -16.90 48.27
CA LEU A 22 4.46 -18.34 47.99
C LEU A 22 3.37 -18.68 46.98
N THR A 23 2.32 -17.86 46.88
CA THR A 23 1.18 -18.11 45.99
C THR A 23 1.18 -17.19 44.77
N THR A 24 1.75 -15.99 44.92
CA THR A 24 1.76 -14.96 43.87
C THR A 24 3.22 -14.58 43.60
N SER A 25 3.69 -14.86 42.39
CA SER A 25 5.02 -14.41 41.95
C SER A 25 5.11 -12.90 42.02
N LEU A 26 6.22 -12.37 42.54
CA LEU A 26 6.49 -10.93 42.60
C LEU A 26 6.36 -10.28 41.21
N THR A 27 6.83 -10.95 40.15
CA THR A 27 6.74 -10.44 38.78
C THR A 27 5.29 -10.33 38.31
N THR A 28 4.42 -11.25 38.71
CA THR A 28 3.00 -11.22 38.35
C THR A 28 2.29 -10.12 39.14
N PHE A 29 2.55 -10.04 40.44
CA PHE A 29 1.98 -9.01 41.32
C PHE A 29 2.33 -7.61 40.84
N VAL A 30 3.62 -7.34 40.60
CA VAL A 30 4.08 -6.02 40.14
C VAL A 30 3.57 -5.71 38.74
N ASN A 31 3.53 -6.70 37.84
CA ASN A 31 3.16 -6.40 36.45
C ASN A 31 1.66 -6.32 36.18
N ARG A 32 0.83 -7.11 36.86
CA ARG A 32 -0.61 -7.18 36.58
C ARG A 32 -1.47 -6.56 37.67
N ASP A 33 -1.08 -6.74 38.93
CA ASP A 33 -2.00 -6.48 40.05
C ASP A 33 -1.73 -5.13 40.72
N LEU A 34 -0.51 -4.59 40.58
CA LEU A 34 -0.14 -3.30 41.15
C LEU A 34 -0.76 -2.15 40.32
N PRO A 35 -1.60 -1.29 40.94
CA PRO A 35 -2.07 -0.10 40.27
C PRO A 35 -0.88 0.82 39.97
N VAL A 36 -0.92 1.48 38.82
CA VAL A 36 0.11 2.45 38.42
C VAL A 36 -0.60 3.76 38.12
N PRO A 37 -0.18 4.87 38.75
CA PRO A 37 0.73 4.99 39.88
C PRO A 37 0.14 4.36 41.15
N LEU A 38 1.02 3.93 42.07
CA LEU A 38 0.60 3.72 43.45
C LEU A 38 0.32 5.06 44.11
N SER A 39 -0.71 5.10 44.96
CA SER A 39 -0.89 6.24 45.85
C SER A 39 0.32 6.33 46.79
N PRO A 40 0.77 7.55 47.17
CA PRO A 40 1.86 7.73 48.13
C PRO A 40 1.50 7.17 49.51
N ASN A 41 0.21 6.93 49.75
CA ASN A 41 -0.34 6.38 50.99
C ASN A 41 -0.52 4.85 50.93
N ALA A 42 -0.15 4.21 49.81
CA ALA A 42 -0.29 2.78 49.66
C ALA A 42 0.65 2.02 50.60
N ILE A 43 0.13 0.96 51.21
CA ILE A 43 0.91 0.06 52.08
C ILE A 43 0.94 -1.31 51.42
N ILE A 44 2.14 -1.79 51.10
CA ILE A 44 2.34 -3.13 50.53
C ILE A 44 2.81 -4.05 51.65
N ILE A 45 2.08 -5.13 51.89
CA ILE A 45 2.36 -6.14 52.92
C ILE A 45 2.75 -7.45 52.26
N PHE A 46 3.94 -7.94 52.54
CA PHE A 46 4.37 -9.30 52.21
C PHE A 46 4.14 -10.24 53.40
N VAL A 47 3.34 -11.28 53.20
CA VAL A 47 3.05 -12.31 54.21
C VAL A 47 4.20 -13.32 54.22
N SER A 48 5.26 -13.03 54.97
CA SER A 48 6.44 -13.88 55.08
C SER A 48 7.05 -13.83 56.50
N PRO A 49 7.38 -14.98 57.11
CA PRO A 49 7.78 -15.07 58.54
C PRO A 49 9.15 -14.46 58.88
N SER A 50 9.92 -14.04 57.88
CA SER A 50 11.09 -13.13 58.00
C SER A 50 11.83 -13.18 56.68
N THR A 51 12.12 -12.03 56.11
CA THR A 51 13.00 -11.93 54.93
C THR A 51 14.33 -11.34 55.35
N SER A 52 15.42 -11.89 54.81
CA SER A 52 16.74 -11.24 54.87
C SER A 52 16.60 -9.76 54.46
N THR A 53 17.36 -8.87 55.11
CA THR A 53 17.42 -7.44 54.78
C THR A 53 17.76 -7.22 53.32
N GLU A 54 18.57 -8.09 52.74
CA GLU A 54 18.97 -8.09 51.32
C GLU A 54 17.78 -8.35 50.40
N VAL A 55 16.97 -9.39 50.70
CA VAL A 55 15.78 -9.73 49.92
C VAL A 55 14.76 -8.59 49.99
N ARG A 56 14.61 -7.98 51.17
CA ARG A 56 13.76 -6.79 51.34
C ARG A 56 14.22 -5.64 50.45
N ALA A 57 15.52 -5.33 50.45
CA ALA A 57 16.09 -4.27 49.61
C ALA A 57 15.89 -4.56 48.11
N GLN A 58 16.07 -5.81 47.68
CA GLN A 58 15.84 -6.24 46.30
C GLN A 58 14.37 -6.07 45.87
N ILE A 59 13.41 -6.48 46.73
CA ILE A 59 11.98 -6.33 46.44
C ILE A 59 11.61 -4.85 46.32
N ILE A 60 12.08 -4.01 47.25
CA ILE A 60 11.83 -2.56 47.22
C ILE A 60 12.40 -1.97 45.93
N SER A 61 13.66 -2.26 45.62
CA SER A 61 14.31 -1.78 44.39
C SER A 61 13.56 -2.21 43.13
N TYR A 62 13.13 -3.46 43.06
CA TYR A 62 12.38 -3.98 41.91
C TYR A 62 11.02 -3.28 41.74
N ILE A 63 10.26 -3.10 42.83
CA ILE A 63 8.96 -2.42 42.78
C ILE A 63 9.14 -0.96 42.35
N SER A 64 10.10 -0.25 42.95
CA SER A 64 10.39 1.14 42.60
C SER A 64 10.82 1.28 41.14
N GLN A 65 11.67 0.36 40.65
CA GLN A 65 12.10 0.35 39.26
C GLN A 65 10.91 0.15 38.31
N VAL A 66 10.06 -0.84 38.54
CA VAL A 66 8.92 -1.09 37.64
C VAL A 66 7.88 0.02 37.72
N GLN A 67 7.67 0.63 38.89
CA GLN A 67 6.83 1.84 39.00
C GLN A 67 7.40 2.99 38.18
N HIS A 68 8.71 3.23 38.27
CA HIS A 68 9.39 4.26 37.50
C HIS A 68 9.30 4.01 35.99
N GLU A 69 9.61 2.79 35.53
CA GLU A 69 9.52 2.40 34.13
C GLU A 69 8.10 2.55 33.56
N ARG A 70 7.07 2.26 34.36
CA ARG A 70 5.67 2.40 33.92
C ARG A 70 5.16 3.84 33.95
N LEU A 71 5.68 4.65 34.88
CA LEU A 71 5.36 6.07 34.93
C LEU A 71 6.10 6.85 33.84
N HIS A 72 7.30 6.40 33.48
CA HIS A 72 8.13 7.04 32.46
C HIS A 72 8.52 6.01 31.39
N PRO A 73 7.59 5.57 30.52
CA PRO A 73 7.90 4.61 29.46
C PRO A 73 8.87 5.13 28.38
N SER A 74 9.39 6.35 28.55
CA SER A 74 10.16 7.10 27.56
C SER A 74 11.56 7.50 28.01
N SER A 75 12.26 6.69 28.82
CA SER A 75 13.73 6.81 29.00
C SER A 75 14.55 6.64 27.70
N PHE A 76 13.89 6.67 26.54
CA PHE A 76 14.47 6.74 25.20
C PHE A 76 13.78 7.83 24.36
N SER A 77 13.94 9.11 24.71
CA SER A 77 14.04 10.21 23.73
C SER A 77 14.49 11.53 24.37
N THR A 78 15.66 12.02 23.92
CA THR A 78 16.22 13.38 24.02
C THR A 78 16.30 14.06 25.40
N ILE A 79 17.29 13.63 26.18
CA ILE A 79 18.31 14.33 27.02
C ILE A 79 18.00 15.72 27.66
N ALA A 80 17.16 16.61 27.11
CA ALA A 80 17.05 17.98 27.61
C ALA A 80 15.95 18.22 28.67
N GLU A 81 14.85 17.46 28.68
CA GLU A 81 13.76 17.67 29.64
C GLU A 81 13.79 16.70 30.84
N ALA A 82 14.49 15.58 30.73
CA ALA A 82 14.57 14.57 31.79
C ALA A 82 15.56 14.91 32.91
N GLU A 83 16.43 15.91 32.74
CA GLU A 83 17.43 16.29 33.76
C GLU A 83 16.89 17.29 34.81
N GLY A 84 15.70 17.87 34.61
CA GLY A 84 15.15 18.91 35.48
C GLY A 84 14.31 18.41 36.65
N GLU A 85 13.67 17.24 36.53
CA GLU A 85 12.86 16.65 37.59
C GLU A 85 13.63 15.49 38.23
N GLY A 86 14.34 15.78 39.32
CA GLY A 86 14.98 14.75 40.13
C GLY A 86 13.97 13.67 40.54
N PRO A 87 14.38 12.39 40.65
CA PRO A 87 13.48 11.30 41.00
C PRO A 87 12.74 11.67 42.29
N VAL A 88 11.42 11.81 42.19
CA VAL A 88 10.59 12.00 43.36
C VAL A 88 10.62 10.69 44.12
N ASP A 89 11.50 10.60 45.12
CA ASP A 89 11.55 9.50 46.08
C ASP A 89 10.23 9.47 46.86
N LEU A 90 9.21 8.85 46.27
CA LEU A 90 7.99 8.53 46.97
C LEU A 90 8.32 7.41 47.95
N PRO A 91 8.20 7.63 49.27
CA PRO A 91 8.51 6.61 50.26
C PRO A 91 7.46 5.49 50.19
N LEU A 92 7.70 4.50 49.33
CA LEU A 92 6.89 3.29 49.23
C LEU A 92 6.97 2.52 50.56
N ARG A 93 5.83 2.40 51.24
CA ARG A 93 5.71 1.72 52.54
C ARG A 93 5.57 0.21 52.32
N ILE A 94 6.72 -0.46 52.19
CA ILE A 94 6.78 -1.93 52.02
C ILE A 94 7.11 -2.58 53.36
N LEU A 95 6.16 -3.38 53.86
CA LEU A 95 6.20 -4.08 55.14
C LEU A 95 6.18 -5.59 54.95
N PHE A 96 6.87 -6.30 55.84
CA PHE A 96 6.86 -7.76 55.93
C PHE A 96 6.20 -8.10 57.25
N VAL A 97 5.11 -8.85 57.21
CA VAL A 97 4.27 -9.12 58.38
C VAL A 97 3.94 -10.61 58.44
N ASP A 98 3.96 -11.17 59.64
CA ASP A 98 3.52 -12.54 59.90
C ASP A 98 2.20 -12.56 60.71
N PRO A 99 1.05 -12.52 60.02
CA PRO A 99 -0.25 -12.49 60.69
C PRO A 99 -0.53 -13.79 61.47
N ALA A 100 0.03 -14.93 61.05
CA ALA A 100 -0.16 -16.20 61.76
C ALA A 100 0.56 -16.17 63.12
N ARG A 101 1.77 -15.61 63.17
CA ARG A 101 2.51 -15.40 64.41
C ARG A 101 1.81 -14.40 65.34
N ALA A 102 1.31 -13.28 64.80
CA ALA A 102 0.54 -12.29 65.57
C ALA A 102 -0.72 -12.92 66.21
N LEU A 103 -1.49 -13.68 65.43
CA LEU A 103 -2.67 -14.39 65.90
C LEU A 103 -2.33 -15.43 66.97
N GLY A 104 -1.22 -16.15 66.79
CA GLY A 104 -0.68 -17.11 67.77
C GLY A 104 -0.30 -16.45 69.09
N ALA A 105 0.31 -15.26 69.04
CA ALA A 105 0.63 -14.45 70.21
C ALA A 105 -0.65 -14.12 71.01
N VAL A 106 -1.66 -13.55 70.34
CA VAL A 106 -2.94 -13.16 70.97
C VAL A 106 -3.63 -14.36 71.61
N ARG A 107 -3.70 -15.50 70.90
CA ARG A 107 -4.30 -16.74 71.43
C ARG A 107 -3.54 -17.28 72.64
N THR A 108 -2.22 -17.13 72.68
CA THR A 108 -1.40 -17.57 73.82
C THR A 108 -1.72 -16.75 75.06
N LEU A 109 -1.85 -15.43 74.91
CA LEU A 109 -2.22 -14.52 76.00
C LEU A 109 -3.64 -14.78 76.50
N GLN A 110 -4.60 -14.96 75.58
CA GLN A 110 -6.00 -15.22 75.93
C GLN A 110 -6.20 -16.53 76.72
N LYS A 111 -5.42 -17.58 76.40
CA LYS A 111 -5.51 -18.86 77.11
C LYS A 111 -5.07 -18.77 78.57
N ASN A 112 -4.04 -17.97 78.86
CA ASN A 112 -3.43 -17.89 80.19
C ASN A 112 -2.95 -16.47 80.51
N PRO A 113 -3.86 -15.49 80.73
CA PRO A 113 -3.49 -14.08 80.87
C PRO A 113 -2.64 -13.80 82.12
N SER A 114 -2.77 -14.62 83.16
CA SER A 114 -2.02 -14.48 84.42
C SER A 114 -0.64 -15.14 84.40
N SER A 115 -0.29 -15.88 83.33
CA SER A 115 0.99 -16.58 83.26
C SER A 115 2.09 -15.66 82.73
N PRO A 116 3.20 -15.43 83.46
CA PRO A 116 4.29 -14.57 83.00
C PRO A 116 4.93 -15.10 81.71
N LYS A 117 5.00 -16.42 81.54
CA LYS A 117 5.50 -17.06 80.31
C LYS A 117 4.59 -16.81 79.10
N ALA A 118 3.28 -16.71 79.31
CA ALA A 118 2.35 -16.40 78.24
C ALA A 118 2.47 -14.93 77.80
N VAL A 119 2.73 -14.02 78.75
CA VAL A 119 2.99 -12.59 78.46
C VAL A 119 4.30 -12.42 77.70
N GLU A 120 5.38 -13.07 78.14
CA GLU A 120 6.68 -13.03 77.45
C GLU A 120 6.57 -13.56 76.02
N LYS A 121 5.93 -14.72 75.84
CA LYS A 121 5.69 -15.29 74.51
C LYS A 121 4.83 -14.40 73.64
N TYR A 122 3.78 -13.79 74.20
CA TYR A 122 2.99 -12.79 73.49
C TYR A 122 3.85 -11.62 73.01
N GLN A 123 4.68 -11.03 73.87
CA GLN A 123 5.53 -9.89 73.50
C GLN A 123 6.54 -10.27 72.41
N ALA A 124 7.20 -11.43 72.54
CA ALA A 124 8.16 -11.92 71.56
C ALA A 124 7.51 -12.20 70.20
N ASP A 125 6.36 -12.89 70.18
CA ASP A 125 5.68 -13.25 68.94
C ASP A 125 4.95 -12.06 68.30
N PHE A 126 4.38 -11.16 69.11
CA PHE A 126 3.75 -9.94 68.61
C PHE A 126 4.78 -8.99 68.01
N THR A 127 5.91 -8.74 68.69
CA THR A 127 7.02 -7.92 68.15
C THR A 127 7.62 -8.57 66.91
N GLY A 128 7.87 -9.89 66.96
CA GLY A 128 8.43 -10.64 65.83
C GLY A 128 7.49 -10.82 64.64
N SER A 129 6.19 -10.56 64.80
CA SER A 129 5.22 -10.55 63.69
C SER A 129 5.23 -9.26 62.88
N ASN A 130 5.85 -8.20 63.42
CA ASN A 130 5.93 -6.87 62.81
C ASN A 130 4.58 -6.19 62.52
N ILE A 131 3.49 -6.65 63.14
CA ILE A 131 2.17 -6.04 63.00
C ILE A 131 2.12 -4.61 63.57
N SER A 132 2.99 -4.30 64.55
CA SER A 132 3.15 -2.96 65.12
C SER A 132 3.64 -1.94 64.08
N ALA A 133 4.57 -2.33 63.21
CA ALA A 133 5.05 -1.47 62.13
C ALA A 133 3.93 -1.17 61.11
N PHE A 134 3.02 -2.12 60.87
CA PHE A 134 1.82 -1.85 60.06
C PHE A 134 0.90 -0.84 60.74
N THR A 135 0.60 -1.00 62.04
CA THR A 135 -0.24 -0.03 62.75
C THR A 135 0.40 1.35 62.83
N GLU A 136 1.72 1.43 62.96
CA GLU A 136 2.48 2.69 62.95
C GLU A 136 2.46 3.34 61.56
N ALA A 137 2.72 2.56 60.50
CA ALA A 137 2.64 3.05 59.13
C ALA A 137 1.23 3.54 58.79
N LEU A 138 0.18 2.84 59.24
CA LEU A 138 -1.20 3.26 59.06
C LEU A 138 -1.50 4.54 59.84
N LYS A 139 -1.03 4.62 61.09
CA LYS A 139 -1.18 5.82 61.92
C LYS A 139 -0.50 7.03 61.29
N GLU A 140 0.72 6.87 60.80
CA GLU A 140 1.47 7.96 60.15
C GLU A 140 0.82 8.43 58.84
N VAL A 141 0.11 7.55 58.13
CA VAL A 141 -0.71 7.94 56.96
C VAL A 141 -1.95 8.74 57.39
N ILE A 142 -2.64 8.34 58.46
CA ILE A 142 -3.88 8.97 58.94
C ILE A 142 -3.62 10.27 59.72
N GLU A 143 -2.53 10.28 60.48
CA GLU A 143 -2.07 11.34 61.39
C GLU A 143 -0.62 11.72 61.02
N PRO A 144 -0.41 12.46 59.93
CA PRO A 144 0.94 12.86 59.53
C PRO A 144 1.59 13.68 60.66
N SER A 145 2.77 13.26 61.11
CA SER A 145 3.52 13.80 62.27
C SER A 145 3.94 15.27 62.15
N TYR A 146 3.50 16.00 61.12
CA TYR A 146 3.79 17.42 60.99
C TYR A 146 3.04 18.21 62.06
N PRO A 147 3.72 19.11 62.80
CA PRO A 147 3.07 19.94 63.80
C PRO A 147 1.96 20.73 63.12
N PRO A 148 0.74 20.74 63.68
CA PRO A 148 -0.39 21.44 63.08
C PRO A 148 -0.02 22.91 62.90
N ARG A 149 0.14 23.34 61.64
CA ARG A 149 0.27 24.76 61.31
C ARG A 149 -1.02 25.40 61.80
N ALA A 150 -0.89 26.24 62.82
CA ALA A 150 -2.01 26.86 63.52
C ALA A 150 -2.86 27.68 62.56
N ALA A 151 -3.93 27.10 61.99
CA ALA A 151 -5.14 27.79 61.52
C ALA A 151 -6.13 26.91 60.72
N SER A 152 -5.72 25.81 60.05
CA SER A 152 -6.69 25.09 59.21
C SER A 152 -7.52 24.09 60.03
N LYS A 153 -8.85 24.26 60.00
CA LYS A 153 -9.83 23.32 60.57
C LYS A 153 -10.02 22.06 59.72
N ASP A 154 -9.21 21.88 58.67
CA ASP A 154 -9.31 20.75 57.78
C ASP A 154 -8.89 19.48 58.51
N THR A 155 -9.83 18.56 58.68
CA THR A 155 -9.58 17.24 59.25
C THR A 155 -8.55 16.50 58.38
N SER A 156 -7.58 15.82 58.99
CA SER A 156 -6.52 15.08 58.28
C SER A 156 -7.07 14.12 57.21
N ILE A 157 -8.26 13.58 57.43
CA ILE A 157 -9.01 12.71 56.50
C ILE A 157 -9.34 13.44 55.18
N VAL A 158 -9.77 14.71 55.22
CA VAL A 158 -10.09 15.48 54.01
C VAL A 158 -8.83 15.71 53.18
N ARG A 159 -7.71 16.02 53.84
CA ARG A 159 -6.40 16.14 53.17
C ARG A 159 -5.95 14.82 52.55
N LEU A 160 -6.10 13.71 53.25
CA LEU A 160 -5.77 12.38 52.75
C LEU A 160 -6.58 12.02 51.50
N ARG A 161 -7.89 12.31 51.52
CA ARG A 161 -8.79 12.12 50.36
C ARG A 161 -8.39 12.99 49.19
N ALA A 162 -8.13 14.28 49.42
CA ALA A 162 -7.70 15.20 48.37
C ALA A 162 -6.38 14.74 47.73
N GLN A 163 -5.40 14.32 48.54
CA GLN A 163 -4.13 13.79 48.05
C GLN A 163 -4.31 12.49 47.27
N THR A 164 -5.17 11.58 47.73
CA THR A 164 -5.43 10.32 47.04
C THR A 164 -6.13 10.55 45.71
N ALA A 165 -7.15 11.42 45.68
CA ALA A 165 -7.83 11.81 44.46
C ALA A 165 -6.85 12.46 43.46
N GLN A 166 -5.94 13.32 43.94
CA GLN A 166 -4.90 13.92 43.12
C GLN A 166 -3.98 12.86 42.50
N THR A 167 -3.42 11.94 43.29
CA THR A 167 -2.53 10.90 42.75
C THR A 167 -3.24 9.99 41.76
N ILE A 168 -4.51 9.66 42.00
CA ILE A 168 -5.31 8.89 41.05
C ILE A 168 -5.51 9.67 39.75
N ALA A 169 -5.80 10.97 39.84
CA ALA A 169 -5.99 11.82 38.68
C ALA A 169 -4.69 11.99 37.86
N GLU A 170 -3.57 12.30 38.52
CA GLU A 170 -2.24 12.35 37.89
C GLU A 170 -1.90 11.01 37.23
N GLY A 171 -2.25 9.93 37.90
CA GLY A 171 -2.07 8.58 37.41
C GLY A 171 -2.87 8.22 36.18
N ALA A 172 -4.16 8.58 36.18
CA ALA A 172 -5.03 8.41 35.04
C ALA A 172 -4.52 9.24 33.84
N LEU A 173 -4.11 10.50 34.08
CA LEU A 173 -3.53 11.33 33.02
C LEU A 173 -2.24 10.73 32.46
N GLN A 174 -1.37 10.18 33.32
CA GLN A 174 -0.15 9.52 32.87
C GLN A 174 -0.45 8.25 32.06
N ALA A 175 -1.42 7.45 32.49
CA ALA A 175 -1.87 6.29 31.74
C ALA A 175 -2.45 6.68 30.36
N CYS A 176 -3.25 7.75 30.30
CA CYS A 176 -3.74 8.29 29.04
C CYS A 176 -2.60 8.76 28.14
N ARG A 177 -1.61 9.48 28.68
CA ARG A 177 -0.42 9.92 27.93
C ARG A 177 0.36 8.75 27.36
N ASN A 178 0.58 7.71 28.16
CA ASN A 178 1.26 6.50 27.71
C ASN A 178 0.48 5.81 26.59
N SER A 179 -0.86 5.76 26.68
CA SER A 179 -1.71 5.23 25.61
C SER A 179 -1.58 6.04 24.32
N LEU A 180 -1.61 7.38 24.41
CA LEU A 180 -1.44 8.24 23.24
C LEU A 180 -0.04 8.10 22.62
N TYR A 181 0.99 7.93 23.43
CA TYR A 181 2.35 7.68 22.93
C TYR A 181 2.45 6.36 22.15
N LEU A 182 1.81 5.30 22.64
CA LEU A 182 1.75 4.02 21.92
C LEU A 182 0.99 4.18 20.58
N GLU A 183 -0.10 4.94 20.57
CA GLU A 183 -0.82 5.27 19.33
C GLU A 183 0.04 6.10 18.36
N GLU A 184 0.83 7.04 18.87
CA GLU A 184 1.77 7.85 18.07
C GLU A 184 2.86 6.97 17.43
N GLN A 185 3.42 6.03 18.20
CA GLN A 185 4.41 5.08 17.70
C GLN A 185 3.82 4.16 16.63
N GLU A 186 2.59 3.69 16.82
CA GLU A 186 1.87 2.88 15.83
C GLU A 186 1.64 3.67 14.53
N ILE A 187 1.20 4.94 14.65
CA ILE A 187 1.07 5.87 13.52
C ILE A 187 2.40 6.01 12.77
N ALA A 188 3.51 6.28 13.49
CA ALA A 188 4.81 6.48 12.88
C ALA A 188 5.34 5.21 12.17
N SER A 189 5.08 4.03 12.74
CA SER A 189 5.40 2.75 12.11
C SER A 189 4.62 2.57 10.80
N LEU A 190 3.31 2.80 10.83
CA LEU A 190 2.45 2.68 9.65
C LEU A 190 2.85 3.68 8.55
N GLU A 191 3.19 4.92 8.90
CA GLU A 191 3.66 5.91 7.92
C GLU A 191 4.95 5.49 7.23
N SER A 192 5.88 4.89 7.97
CA SER A 192 7.12 4.37 7.39
C SER A 192 6.85 3.23 6.39
N GLU A 193 5.97 2.30 6.76
CA GLU A 193 5.52 1.19 5.90
C GLU A 193 4.80 1.70 4.65
N LEU A 194 3.88 2.65 4.81
CA LEU A 194 3.17 3.30 3.69
C LEU A 194 4.13 4.03 2.76
N GLY A 195 5.08 4.79 3.31
CA GLY A 195 6.09 5.49 2.51
C GLY A 195 6.99 4.52 1.72
N SER A 196 7.24 3.33 2.25
CA SER A 196 7.95 2.26 1.52
C SER A 196 7.10 1.72 0.36
N LEU A 197 5.82 1.44 0.61
CA LEU A 197 4.89 0.94 -0.40
C LEU A 197 4.65 1.97 -1.53
N GLU A 198 4.50 3.25 -1.19
CA GLU A 198 4.36 4.34 -2.16
C GLU A 198 5.60 4.51 -3.04
N LYS A 199 6.81 4.43 -2.45
CA LYS A 199 8.06 4.46 -3.21
C LYS A 199 8.14 3.31 -4.21
N LEU A 200 7.74 2.10 -3.79
CA LEU A 200 7.73 0.93 -4.64
C LEU A 200 6.71 1.11 -5.79
N VAL A 201 5.50 1.58 -5.51
CA VAL A 201 4.49 1.91 -6.53
C VAL A 201 5.00 2.96 -7.51
N ALA A 202 5.62 4.04 -7.02
CA ALA A 202 6.18 5.11 -7.85
C ALA A 202 7.34 4.60 -8.73
N ALA A 203 8.22 3.75 -8.18
CA ALA A 203 9.29 3.12 -8.93
C ALA A 203 8.74 2.25 -10.06
N VAL A 204 7.74 1.40 -9.77
CA VAL A 204 7.07 0.54 -10.76
C VAL A 204 6.40 1.37 -11.86
N LYS A 205 5.70 2.46 -11.52
CA LYS A 205 5.09 3.36 -12.50
C LYS A 205 6.11 4.05 -13.40
N GLY A 206 7.26 4.44 -12.83
CA GLY A 206 8.31 5.15 -13.57
C GLY A 206 9.17 4.25 -14.45
N SER A 207 9.49 3.03 -13.99
CA SER A 207 10.41 2.13 -14.70
C SER A 207 9.71 1.29 -15.76
N LEU A 208 8.49 0.81 -15.51
CA LEU A 208 7.84 -0.16 -16.39
C LEU A 208 7.62 0.32 -17.82
N PRO A 209 7.09 1.53 -18.10
CA PRO A 209 6.92 1.99 -19.48
C PRO A 209 8.23 2.04 -20.26
N GLN A 210 9.33 2.33 -19.55
CA GLN A 210 10.66 2.43 -20.16
C GLN A 210 11.27 1.05 -20.42
N GLU A 211 11.05 0.09 -19.53
CA GLU A 211 11.55 -1.29 -19.68
C GLU A 211 10.76 -2.10 -20.72
N VAL A 212 9.45 -1.90 -20.82
CA VAL A 212 8.56 -2.65 -21.72
C VAL A 212 8.68 -2.18 -23.17
N LEU A 213 8.83 -0.86 -23.39
CA LEU A 213 8.89 -0.27 -24.74
C LEU A 213 10.30 0.17 -25.14
N GLY A 214 11.30 -0.03 -24.27
CA GLY A 214 12.70 0.29 -24.56
C GLY A 214 13.01 1.80 -24.65
N LEU A 215 12.18 2.68 -24.09
CA LEU A 215 12.29 4.14 -24.25
C LEU A 215 13.60 4.78 -23.77
N LYS A 216 14.39 4.05 -22.98
CA LYS A 216 15.70 4.48 -22.47
C LYS A 216 16.89 3.80 -23.14
N SER A 217 16.66 2.82 -24.01
CA SER A 217 17.76 2.17 -24.69
C SER A 217 18.36 3.11 -25.73
N GLU A 218 19.69 3.23 -25.76
CA GLU A 218 20.42 3.91 -26.84
C GLU A 218 20.09 3.33 -28.22
N SER A 219 19.57 2.09 -28.27
CA SER A 219 19.15 1.39 -29.48
C SER A 219 17.82 1.87 -30.10
N GLY A 220 17.16 2.87 -29.52
CA GLY A 220 15.91 3.43 -30.05
C GLY A 220 14.64 2.70 -29.59
N ASP A 221 13.49 3.25 -29.98
CA ASP A 221 12.16 2.72 -29.64
C ASP A 221 11.96 1.35 -30.28
N GLU A 222 11.73 0.35 -29.45
CA GLU A 222 11.62 -1.05 -29.88
C GLU A 222 10.41 -1.29 -30.77
N VAL A 223 9.36 -0.47 -30.62
CA VAL A 223 8.19 -0.50 -31.50
C VAL A 223 8.59 -0.07 -32.90
N VAL A 224 9.39 0.99 -33.01
CA VAL A 224 9.91 1.49 -34.29
C VAL A 224 10.81 0.43 -34.93
N GLN A 225 11.73 -0.17 -34.17
CA GLN A 225 12.60 -1.22 -34.70
C GLN A 225 11.80 -2.43 -35.21
N ALA A 226 10.79 -2.89 -34.45
CA ALA A 226 9.95 -4.01 -34.89
C ALA A 226 9.11 -3.66 -36.13
N LEU A 227 8.67 -2.40 -36.27
CA LEU A 227 7.96 -1.92 -37.44
C LEU A 227 8.88 -1.79 -38.66
N GLU A 228 10.13 -1.37 -38.48
CA GLU A 228 11.15 -1.30 -39.53
C GLU A 228 11.52 -2.70 -40.03
N GLU A 229 11.76 -3.66 -39.14
CA GLU A 229 12.00 -5.06 -39.49
C GLU A 229 10.82 -5.66 -40.29
N ALA A 230 9.59 -5.37 -39.86
CA ALA A 230 8.39 -5.79 -40.58
C ALA A 230 8.26 -5.09 -41.95
N GLU A 231 8.59 -3.80 -42.02
CA GLU A 231 8.58 -3.02 -43.26
C GLU A 231 9.61 -3.56 -44.27
N GLU A 232 10.81 -3.92 -43.84
CA GLU A 232 11.84 -4.51 -44.71
C GLU A 232 11.39 -5.85 -45.30
N ALA A 233 10.85 -6.74 -44.47
CA ALA A 233 10.30 -8.02 -44.93
C ALA A 233 9.14 -7.80 -45.92
N LEU A 234 8.24 -6.85 -45.65
CA LEU A 234 7.13 -6.54 -46.56
C LEU A 234 7.58 -5.86 -47.85
N LYS A 235 8.64 -5.04 -47.83
CA LYS A 235 9.23 -4.44 -49.04
C LYS A 235 9.68 -5.52 -50.01
N GLU A 236 10.25 -6.61 -49.52
CA GLU A 236 10.62 -7.74 -50.36
C GLU A 236 9.39 -8.39 -51.03
N VAL A 237 8.32 -8.65 -50.26
CA VAL A 237 7.08 -9.26 -50.78
C VAL A 237 6.39 -8.33 -51.77
N ILE A 238 6.23 -7.05 -51.43
CA ILE A 238 5.58 -6.05 -52.29
C ILE A 238 6.43 -5.74 -53.53
N GLY A 239 7.76 -5.80 -53.42
CA GLY A 239 8.68 -5.67 -54.54
C GLY A 239 8.53 -6.81 -55.55
N ARG A 240 8.28 -8.04 -55.08
CA ARG A 240 8.03 -9.21 -55.93
C ARG A 240 6.71 -9.14 -56.70
N LEU A 241 5.76 -8.29 -56.26
CA LEU A 241 4.50 -7.98 -56.94
C LEU A 241 4.72 -6.96 -58.06
N THR A 242 5.42 -7.38 -59.12
CA THR A 242 5.55 -6.60 -60.35
C THR A 242 4.18 -6.40 -61.00
N TRP A 243 3.97 -5.25 -61.65
CA TRP A 243 2.68 -4.89 -62.27
C TRP A 243 2.16 -6.00 -63.20
N TRP A 244 3.03 -6.67 -63.95
CA TRP A 244 2.65 -7.75 -64.86
C TRP A 244 2.20 -9.01 -64.11
N ARG A 245 2.85 -9.39 -63.00
CA ARG A 245 2.38 -10.50 -62.15
C ARG A 245 1.06 -10.19 -61.47
N ALA A 246 0.89 -8.95 -61.01
CA ALA A 246 -0.37 -8.49 -60.43
C ALA A 246 -1.53 -8.60 -61.44
N THR A 247 -1.27 -8.38 -62.73
CA THR A 247 -2.28 -8.52 -63.79
C THR A 247 -2.74 -9.96 -63.99
N TRP A 248 -1.86 -10.95 -63.83
CA TRP A 248 -2.21 -12.36 -64.02
C TRP A 248 -2.86 -13.02 -62.80
N ARG A 249 -2.71 -12.45 -61.59
CA ARG A 249 -3.17 -13.02 -60.31
C ARG A 249 -3.84 -11.98 -59.41
N VAL A 250 -4.77 -11.21 -59.98
CA VAL A 250 -5.43 -10.07 -59.31
C VAL A 250 -6.07 -10.44 -57.98
N ASP A 251 -6.74 -11.59 -57.95
CA ASP A 251 -7.47 -12.07 -56.77
C ASP A 251 -6.54 -12.58 -55.66
N GLU A 252 -5.32 -12.97 -56.01
CA GLU A 252 -4.31 -13.42 -55.04
C GLU A 252 -3.55 -12.26 -54.40
N VAL A 253 -3.49 -11.06 -55.02
CA VAL A 253 -2.71 -9.92 -54.49
C VAL A 253 -3.13 -9.56 -53.06
N GLY A 254 -4.44 -9.52 -52.80
CA GLY A 254 -4.96 -9.22 -51.46
C GLY A 254 -4.57 -10.28 -50.45
N GLN A 255 -4.66 -11.56 -50.82
CA GLN A 255 -4.32 -12.68 -49.95
C GLN A 255 -2.82 -12.78 -49.69
N ILE A 256 -1.97 -12.58 -50.70
CA ILE A 256 -0.51 -12.59 -50.57
C ILE A 256 -0.06 -11.46 -49.64
N VAL A 257 -0.58 -10.25 -49.82
CA VAL A 257 -0.22 -9.11 -48.96
C VAL A 257 -0.77 -9.31 -47.56
N ALA A 258 -2.03 -9.76 -47.39
CA ALA A 258 -2.60 -10.03 -46.07
C ALA A 258 -1.81 -11.10 -45.31
N ALA A 259 -1.50 -12.24 -45.96
CA ALA A 259 -0.71 -13.31 -45.36
C ALA A 259 0.72 -12.86 -45.02
N ALA A 260 1.33 -12.01 -45.86
CA ALA A 260 2.65 -11.44 -45.57
C ALA A 260 2.60 -10.46 -44.40
N VAL A 261 1.59 -9.60 -44.32
CA VAL A 261 1.36 -8.71 -43.18
C VAL A 261 1.20 -9.56 -41.92
N GLU A 262 0.28 -10.54 -41.89
CA GLU A 262 0.05 -11.39 -40.72
C GLU A 262 1.30 -12.16 -40.25
N ARG A 263 2.12 -12.62 -41.20
CA ARG A 263 3.35 -13.37 -40.89
C ARG A 263 4.46 -12.49 -40.32
N HIS A 264 4.61 -11.27 -40.82
CA HIS A 264 5.72 -10.39 -40.49
C HIS A 264 5.36 -9.25 -39.53
N TRP A 265 4.07 -9.07 -39.20
CA TRP A 265 3.61 -8.02 -38.30
C TRP A 265 4.12 -8.24 -36.87
N CYS A 266 5.19 -7.51 -36.53
CA CYS A 266 5.65 -7.27 -35.17
C CYS A 266 5.75 -8.51 -34.26
N LYS A 267 6.07 -9.70 -34.81
CA LYS A 267 6.11 -10.96 -34.03
C LYS A 267 7.06 -10.90 -32.83
N ARG A 268 8.23 -10.29 -33.01
CA ARG A 268 9.20 -10.05 -31.94
C ARG A 268 8.65 -9.16 -30.82
N LEU A 269 7.87 -8.14 -31.20
CA LEU A 269 7.23 -7.23 -30.24
C LEU A 269 6.08 -7.94 -29.52
N GLU A 270 5.29 -8.77 -30.21
CA GLU A 270 4.25 -9.61 -29.61
C GLU A 270 4.82 -10.54 -28.53
N ASP A 271 5.87 -11.30 -28.84
CA ASP A 271 6.53 -12.20 -27.89
C ASP A 271 7.07 -11.45 -26.67
N ARG A 272 7.63 -10.25 -26.89
CA ARG A 272 8.14 -9.39 -25.83
C ARG A 272 7.02 -8.83 -24.96
N LEU A 273 5.90 -8.39 -25.54
CA LEU A 273 4.74 -7.94 -24.79
C LEU A 273 4.11 -9.07 -23.98
N ILE A 274 4.09 -10.31 -24.50
CA ILE A 274 3.64 -11.49 -23.75
C ILE A 274 4.56 -11.75 -22.56
N TYR A 275 5.88 -11.70 -22.75
CA TYR A 275 6.85 -11.83 -21.67
C TYR A 275 6.66 -10.75 -20.59
N HIS A 276 6.52 -9.49 -21.00
CA HIS A 276 6.28 -8.40 -20.07
C HIS A 276 4.92 -8.48 -19.38
N ALA A 277 3.87 -8.98 -20.05
CA ALA A 277 2.58 -9.24 -19.39
C ALA A 277 2.73 -10.25 -18.25
N GLY A 278 3.51 -11.32 -18.44
CA GLY A 278 3.83 -12.27 -17.38
C GLY A 278 4.60 -11.62 -16.22
N ARG A 279 5.55 -10.73 -16.52
CA ARG A 279 6.29 -9.96 -15.50
C ARG A 279 5.39 -8.98 -14.74
N LEU A 280 4.47 -8.29 -15.43
CA LEU A 280 3.50 -7.40 -14.80
C LEU A 280 2.57 -8.16 -13.86
N MET A 281 2.16 -9.38 -14.22
CA MET A 281 1.37 -10.26 -13.36
C MET A 281 2.15 -10.64 -12.08
N ALA A 282 3.44 -10.96 -12.19
CA ALA A 282 4.29 -11.23 -11.03
C ALA A 282 4.41 -9.99 -10.12
N LEU A 283 4.65 -8.81 -10.69
CA LEU A 283 4.72 -7.54 -9.95
C LEU A 283 3.38 -7.18 -9.29
N GLN A 284 2.26 -7.41 -9.96
CA GLN A 284 0.92 -7.25 -9.38
C GLN A 284 0.75 -8.14 -8.12
N GLY A 285 1.22 -9.39 -8.18
CA GLY A 285 1.21 -10.31 -7.03
C GLY A 285 2.12 -9.85 -5.89
N GLU A 286 3.32 -9.36 -6.19
CA GLU A 286 4.26 -8.82 -5.20
C GLU A 286 3.68 -7.58 -4.49
N LEU A 287 3.15 -6.63 -5.26
CA LEU A 287 2.48 -5.43 -4.74
C LEU A 287 1.30 -5.78 -3.84
N LYS A 288 0.47 -6.73 -4.27
CA LYS A 288 -0.65 -7.21 -3.48
C LYS A 288 -0.17 -7.83 -2.17
N THR A 289 0.84 -8.70 -2.23
CA THR A 289 1.42 -9.34 -1.04
C THR A 289 2.01 -8.32 -0.07
N SER A 290 2.71 -7.30 -0.57
CA SER A 290 3.23 -6.21 0.24
C SER A 290 2.11 -5.40 0.89
N THR A 291 1.04 -5.10 0.15
CA THR A 291 -0.16 -4.43 0.68
C THR A 291 -0.83 -5.27 1.78
N ASP A 292 -1.02 -6.56 1.54
CA ASP A 292 -1.61 -7.49 2.49
C ASP A 292 -0.74 -7.63 3.75
N SER A 293 0.60 -7.58 3.61
CA SER A 293 1.54 -7.58 4.73
C SER A 293 1.39 -6.34 5.61
N VAL A 294 1.24 -5.14 5.02
CA VAL A 294 0.97 -3.90 5.77
C VAL A 294 -0.40 -3.99 6.45
N LEU A 295 -1.41 -4.58 5.82
CA LEU A 295 -2.73 -4.74 6.47
C LEU A 295 -2.75 -5.81 7.57
N ALA A 296 -1.79 -6.75 7.54
CA ALA A 296 -1.66 -7.83 8.50
C ALA A 296 -0.82 -7.44 9.73
N SER A 297 0.13 -6.50 9.60
CA SER A 297 0.88 -5.96 10.76
C SER A 297 -0.03 -5.20 11.72
N HIS A 298 -1.12 -4.61 11.22
CA HIS A 298 -2.07 -3.79 11.99
C HIS A 298 -3.43 -4.48 12.20
N VAL A 299 -3.41 -5.76 12.63
CA VAL A 299 -4.64 -6.50 12.99
C VAL A 299 -5.08 -6.15 14.42
N HIS A 300 -6.39 -6.20 14.69
CA HIS A 300 -6.99 -5.89 16.00
C HIS A 300 -6.15 -6.31 17.22
N PRO A 301 -5.96 -5.39 18.19
CA PRO A 301 -6.80 -4.21 18.48
C PRO A 301 -6.40 -2.87 17.82
N SER A 302 -5.65 -2.87 16.71
CA SER A 302 -5.26 -1.64 16.00
C SER A 302 -6.46 -0.76 15.54
N PRO A 303 -6.36 0.59 15.65
CA PRO A 303 -7.34 1.53 15.11
C PRO A 303 -7.34 1.61 13.57
N PHE A 304 -6.36 0.98 12.90
CA PHE A 304 -6.22 0.96 11.44
C PHE A 304 -6.86 -0.27 10.78
N ASP A 305 -7.34 -1.25 11.56
CA ASP A 305 -8.09 -2.39 11.04
C ASP A 305 -9.49 -1.94 10.58
N SER A 306 -9.58 -1.57 9.29
CA SER A 306 -10.82 -1.17 8.64
C SER A 306 -11.41 -2.33 7.83
N PRO A 307 -12.51 -2.95 8.28
CA PRO A 307 -13.17 -4.00 7.49
C PRO A 307 -13.71 -3.44 6.16
N VAL A 308 -14.03 -2.15 6.10
CA VAL A 308 -14.46 -1.47 4.87
C VAL A 308 -13.32 -1.44 3.85
N LEU A 309 -12.10 -1.12 4.30
CA LEU A 309 -10.92 -1.13 3.42
C LEU A 309 -10.63 -2.54 2.89
N ARG A 310 -10.60 -3.54 3.78
CA ARG A 310 -10.37 -4.95 3.38
C ARG A 310 -11.41 -5.42 2.37
N ASN A 311 -12.68 -5.08 2.58
CA ASN A 311 -13.75 -5.40 1.63
C ASN A 311 -13.57 -4.67 0.29
N ALA A 312 -13.18 -3.39 0.29
CA ALA A 312 -12.95 -2.63 -0.93
C ALA A 312 -11.76 -3.20 -1.74
N LEU A 313 -10.66 -3.56 -1.09
CA LEU A 313 -9.52 -4.19 -1.74
C LEU A 313 -9.85 -5.60 -2.26
N ALA A 314 -10.63 -6.37 -1.49
CA ALA A 314 -11.13 -7.67 -1.94
C ALA A 314 -12.00 -7.52 -3.19
N GLN A 315 -12.92 -6.54 -3.22
CA GLN A 315 -13.75 -6.22 -4.38
C GLN A 315 -12.88 -5.88 -5.60
N LEU A 316 -11.88 -5.01 -5.45
CA LEU A 316 -10.94 -4.68 -6.53
C LEU A 316 -10.20 -5.93 -7.04
N SER A 317 -9.70 -6.77 -6.14
CA SER A 317 -8.99 -8.00 -6.50
C SER A 317 -9.89 -9.05 -7.18
N SER A 318 -11.19 -9.04 -6.88
CA SER A 318 -12.19 -9.92 -7.47
C SER A 318 -12.76 -9.41 -8.79
N SER A 319 -12.44 -8.17 -9.17
CA SER A 319 -12.93 -7.58 -10.43
C SER A 319 -12.40 -8.37 -11.62
N PRO A 320 -13.24 -8.67 -12.64
CA PRO A 320 -12.79 -9.38 -13.84
C PRO A 320 -11.74 -8.60 -14.65
N SER A 321 -11.62 -7.28 -14.42
CA SER A 321 -10.62 -6.42 -15.05
C SER A 321 -9.26 -6.41 -14.33
N TYR A 322 -9.16 -6.98 -13.13
CA TYR A 322 -7.94 -6.98 -12.33
C TYR A 322 -6.85 -7.93 -12.85
N PRO A 323 -7.13 -9.21 -13.20
CA PRO A 323 -6.07 -10.12 -13.63
C PRO A 323 -5.50 -9.72 -14.99
N ILE A 324 -4.17 -9.61 -15.05
CA ILE A 324 -3.45 -9.21 -16.26
C ILE A 324 -3.35 -10.43 -17.19
N ASN A 325 -4.03 -10.37 -18.34
CA ASN A 325 -3.91 -11.40 -19.36
C ASN A 325 -2.91 -10.95 -20.46
N PRO A 326 -2.15 -11.86 -21.10
CA PRO A 326 -1.26 -11.52 -22.22
C PRO A 326 -1.98 -10.81 -23.38
N HIS A 327 -3.28 -11.07 -23.53
CA HIS A 327 -4.14 -10.42 -24.52
C HIS A 327 -4.34 -8.92 -24.27
N VAL A 328 -4.17 -8.43 -23.03
CA VAL A 328 -4.32 -7.00 -22.71
C VAL A 328 -3.27 -6.19 -23.48
N LEU A 329 -1.99 -6.54 -23.35
CA LEU A 329 -0.91 -5.81 -24.03
C LEU A 329 -0.86 -6.04 -25.54
N THR A 330 -1.35 -7.18 -26.05
CA THR A 330 -1.33 -7.51 -27.48
C THR A 330 -2.60 -7.04 -28.23
N SER A 331 -3.62 -6.56 -27.52
CA SER A 331 -4.86 -6.06 -28.13
C SER A 331 -4.64 -4.91 -29.14
N PRO A 332 -3.82 -3.88 -28.85
CA PRO A 332 -3.53 -2.85 -29.85
C PRO A 332 -2.86 -3.39 -31.12
N LEU A 333 -1.96 -4.39 -31.00
CA LEU A 333 -1.31 -5.01 -32.15
C LEU A 333 -2.30 -5.71 -33.06
N THR A 334 -3.19 -6.54 -32.49
CA THR A 334 -4.21 -7.28 -33.25
C THR A 334 -5.23 -6.33 -33.89
N SER A 335 -5.62 -5.27 -33.18
CA SER A 335 -6.52 -4.23 -33.72
C SER A 335 -5.91 -3.51 -34.93
N ARG A 336 -4.64 -3.09 -34.84
CA ARG A 336 -3.95 -2.42 -35.96
C ARG A 336 -3.64 -3.35 -37.12
N LEU A 337 -3.33 -4.62 -36.85
CA LEU A 337 -3.20 -5.65 -37.87
C LEU A 337 -4.51 -5.77 -38.67
N MET A 338 -5.64 -5.92 -37.99
CA MET A 338 -6.97 -5.97 -38.62
C MET A 338 -7.28 -4.71 -39.42
N GLN A 339 -6.84 -3.54 -38.96
CA GLN A 339 -6.99 -2.29 -39.70
C GLN A 339 -6.22 -2.29 -41.02
N ILE A 340 -4.98 -2.80 -41.05
CA ILE A 340 -4.16 -2.86 -42.27
C ILE A 340 -4.74 -3.86 -43.27
N THR A 341 -5.16 -5.04 -42.80
CA THR A 341 -5.72 -6.08 -43.66
C THR A 341 -7.08 -5.67 -44.23
N GLN A 342 -7.94 -5.01 -43.44
CA GLN A 342 -9.28 -4.63 -43.90
C GLN A 342 -9.32 -3.39 -44.78
N TYR A 343 -8.46 -2.38 -44.55
CA TYR A 343 -8.57 -1.08 -45.23
C TYR A 343 -7.50 -0.85 -46.32
N PRO A 344 -6.20 -0.65 -46.01
CA PRO A 344 -5.16 -0.51 -47.04
C PRO A 344 -5.10 -1.67 -48.02
N THR A 345 -5.13 -2.92 -47.52
CA THR A 345 -4.93 -4.10 -48.37
C THR A 345 -6.12 -4.33 -49.32
N THR A 346 -7.35 -4.08 -48.88
CA THR A 346 -8.53 -4.13 -49.77
C THR A 346 -8.49 -3.02 -50.82
N ARG A 347 -8.03 -1.80 -50.48
CA ARG A 347 -7.85 -0.72 -51.46
C ARG A 347 -6.77 -1.05 -52.49
N LEU A 348 -5.68 -1.69 -52.07
CA LEU A 348 -4.63 -2.17 -52.97
C LEU A 348 -5.18 -3.24 -53.92
N HIS A 349 -5.94 -4.20 -53.41
CA HIS A 349 -6.60 -5.23 -54.21
C HIS A 349 -7.61 -4.64 -55.22
N LEU A 350 -8.48 -3.71 -54.81
CA LEU A 350 -9.38 -3.00 -55.72
C LEU A 350 -8.62 -2.19 -56.79
N SER A 351 -7.46 -1.64 -56.45
CA SER A 351 -6.61 -0.95 -57.41
C SER A 351 -6.00 -1.89 -58.45
N ALA A 352 -5.63 -3.11 -58.05
CA ALA A 352 -5.21 -4.18 -58.95
C ALA A 352 -6.35 -4.61 -59.88
N GLN A 353 -7.56 -4.82 -59.34
CA GLN A 353 -8.75 -5.14 -60.14
C GLN A 353 -9.06 -4.06 -61.18
N ARG A 354 -9.07 -2.78 -60.77
CA ARG A 354 -9.28 -1.65 -61.69
C ARG A 354 -8.17 -1.53 -62.73
N MET A 355 -6.93 -1.88 -62.39
CA MET A 355 -5.81 -1.89 -63.34
C MET A 355 -6.05 -2.93 -64.43
N VAL A 356 -6.48 -4.14 -64.09
CA VAL A 356 -6.75 -5.22 -65.05
C VAL A 356 -7.95 -4.93 -65.93
N LEU A 357 -9.01 -4.35 -65.37
CA LEU A 357 -10.14 -3.85 -66.17
C LEU A 357 -9.71 -2.73 -67.13
N GLY A 358 -8.81 -1.84 -66.69
CA GLY A 358 -8.27 -0.79 -67.55
C GLY A 358 -7.36 -1.32 -68.67
N LEU A 359 -6.51 -2.29 -68.36
CA LEU A 359 -5.63 -2.95 -69.35
C LEU A 359 -6.44 -3.74 -70.37
N SER A 360 -7.38 -4.57 -69.92
CA SER A 360 -8.28 -5.33 -70.80
C SER A 360 -9.16 -4.41 -71.66
N GLY A 361 -9.70 -3.33 -71.08
CA GLY A 361 -10.45 -2.32 -71.81
C GLY A 361 -9.61 -1.61 -72.88
N SER A 362 -8.37 -1.22 -72.54
CA SER A 362 -7.45 -0.57 -73.49
C SER A 362 -6.96 -1.50 -74.60
N ALA A 363 -6.78 -2.79 -74.30
CA ALA A 363 -6.45 -3.81 -75.28
C ALA A 363 -7.64 -4.03 -76.23
N VAL A 364 -8.88 -4.11 -75.74
CA VAL A 364 -10.06 -4.27 -76.60
C VAL A 364 -10.33 -3.02 -77.45
N SER A 365 -10.05 -1.80 -76.96
CA SER A 365 -10.22 -0.57 -77.77
C SER A 365 -9.07 -0.33 -78.77
N GLY A 366 -7.82 -0.67 -78.42
CA GLY A 366 -6.67 -0.52 -79.32
C GLY A 366 -6.54 -1.64 -80.35
N VAL A 367 -6.92 -2.86 -79.96
CA VAL A 367 -6.96 -4.03 -80.85
C VAL A 367 -8.30 -4.11 -81.58
N GLY A 368 -9.37 -3.46 -81.12
CA GLY A 368 -10.62 -3.31 -81.89
C GLY A 368 -10.45 -2.57 -83.22
N LEU A 369 -9.44 -1.70 -83.34
CA LEU A 369 -9.07 -1.05 -84.60
C LEU A 369 -7.97 -1.82 -85.38
N GLY A 370 -7.10 -2.58 -84.68
CA GLY A 370 -6.06 -3.41 -85.30
C GLY A 370 -6.55 -4.76 -85.85
N LEU A 371 -7.44 -5.45 -85.12
CA LEU A 371 -8.10 -6.69 -85.57
C LEU A 371 -9.29 -6.42 -86.50
N ALA A 372 -9.89 -5.23 -86.50
CA ALA A 372 -10.75 -4.81 -87.60
C ALA A 372 -9.93 -4.58 -88.89
N GLY A 373 -8.68 -4.14 -88.78
CA GLY A 373 -7.74 -4.06 -89.91
C GLY A 373 -7.27 -5.42 -90.43
N TRP A 374 -7.15 -6.44 -89.58
CA TRP A 374 -6.76 -7.80 -90.01
C TRP A 374 -7.97 -8.68 -90.40
N GLY A 375 -9.11 -8.54 -89.71
CA GLY A 375 -10.37 -9.22 -90.02
C GLY A 375 -11.16 -8.61 -91.18
N GLY A 376 -10.94 -7.33 -91.50
CA GLY A 376 -11.48 -6.67 -92.69
C GLY A 376 -10.86 -7.18 -94.01
N TYR A 377 -9.74 -7.91 -93.94
CA TYR A 377 -9.15 -8.57 -95.11
C TYR A 377 -9.78 -9.94 -95.41
N LEU A 378 -10.51 -10.55 -94.46
CA LEU A 378 -11.06 -11.90 -94.60
C LEU A 378 -12.59 -12.01 -94.50
N ASN A 379 -13.32 -10.93 -94.21
CA ASN A 379 -14.78 -10.99 -94.22
C ASN A 379 -15.43 -9.71 -94.78
N SER A 380 -15.83 -9.79 -96.05
CA SER A 380 -16.60 -8.79 -96.80
C SER A 380 -18.06 -8.72 -96.33
N GLY A 381 -18.27 -8.26 -95.08
CA GLY A 381 -19.60 -7.99 -94.53
C GLY A 381 -20.07 -6.55 -94.82
N PRO A 382 -21.38 -6.31 -95.06
CA PRO A 382 -21.94 -5.05 -95.56
C PRO A 382 -21.96 -3.88 -94.55
N LEU A 383 -21.23 -3.97 -93.44
CA LEU A 383 -21.11 -2.92 -92.43
C LEU A 383 -19.77 -2.16 -92.49
N ALA A 384 -18.84 -2.54 -93.38
CA ALA A 384 -17.53 -1.92 -93.51
C ALA A 384 -17.55 -0.49 -94.14
N TRP A 385 -18.67 -0.06 -94.74
CA TRP A 385 -18.76 1.23 -95.43
C TRP A 385 -19.08 2.42 -94.52
N VAL A 386 -19.56 2.21 -93.28
CA VAL A 386 -19.98 3.31 -92.40
C VAL A 386 -18.80 3.98 -91.65
N LEU A 387 -17.61 3.38 -91.67
CA LEU A 387 -16.39 3.98 -91.08
C LEU A 387 -15.28 4.25 -92.12
N GLY A 388 -15.58 4.08 -93.41
CA GLY A 388 -14.60 4.19 -94.49
C GLY A 388 -14.60 5.55 -95.18
N TYR A 389 -13.95 6.57 -94.61
CA TYR A 389 -13.36 7.68 -95.38
C TYR A 389 -12.11 8.21 -94.67
N GLY A 390 -11.02 7.48 -94.83
CA GLY A 390 -9.69 7.86 -94.40
C GLY A 390 -8.74 6.69 -94.63
N SER A 391 -8.19 6.60 -95.84
CA SER A 391 -7.18 5.61 -96.21
C SER A 391 -5.90 5.83 -95.39
N MET A 392 -5.86 5.38 -94.15
CA MET A 392 -4.61 5.19 -93.43
C MET A 392 -3.98 3.89 -93.90
N GLU A 393 -2.71 3.98 -94.26
CA GLU A 393 -1.88 2.85 -94.64
C GLU A 393 -1.90 1.80 -93.50
N PRO A 394 -2.01 0.49 -93.79
CA PRO A 394 -2.13 -0.54 -92.75
C PRO A 394 -0.97 -0.54 -91.73
N MET A 395 0.20 -0.02 -92.11
CA MET A 395 1.31 0.20 -91.17
C MET A 395 1.03 1.30 -90.13
N THR A 396 0.27 2.34 -90.47
CA THR A 396 -0.08 3.42 -89.54
C THR A 396 -1.05 2.94 -88.46
N ALA A 397 -1.98 2.04 -88.79
CA ALA A 397 -2.93 1.46 -87.83
C ALA A 397 -2.23 0.58 -86.78
N VAL A 398 -1.24 -0.21 -87.20
CA VAL A 398 -0.38 -1.00 -86.27
C VAL A 398 0.43 -0.07 -85.36
N GLY A 399 0.98 1.02 -85.91
CA GLY A 399 1.71 2.03 -85.13
C GLY A 399 0.85 2.73 -84.07
N VAL A 400 -0.38 3.14 -84.43
CA VAL A 400 -1.32 3.78 -83.50
C VAL A 400 -1.77 2.80 -82.41
N GLY A 401 -2.09 1.56 -82.76
CA GLY A 401 -2.46 0.52 -81.79
C GLY A 401 -1.33 0.20 -80.80
N ALA A 402 -0.09 0.10 -81.27
CA ALA A 402 1.08 -0.12 -80.43
C ALA A 402 1.32 1.04 -79.46
N LEU A 403 1.18 2.30 -79.92
CA LEU A 403 1.32 3.48 -79.06
C LEU A 403 0.22 3.56 -77.99
N VAL A 404 -1.03 3.26 -78.35
CA VAL A 404 -2.15 3.20 -77.38
C VAL A 404 -1.91 2.09 -76.35
N GLY A 405 -1.39 0.94 -76.77
CA GLY A 405 -1.01 -0.16 -75.87
C GLY A 405 0.11 0.23 -74.90
N VAL A 406 1.20 0.84 -75.39
CA VAL A 406 2.31 1.32 -74.55
C VAL A 406 1.85 2.43 -73.60
N ALA A 407 1.00 3.35 -74.07
CA ALA A 407 0.43 4.41 -73.24
C ALA A 407 -0.48 3.85 -72.14
N GLY A 408 -1.34 2.87 -72.46
CA GLY A 408 -2.20 2.17 -71.50
C GLY A 408 -1.39 1.41 -70.45
N MET A 409 -0.32 0.73 -70.87
CA MET A 409 0.60 0.03 -69.97
C MET A 409 1.35 1.02 -69.06
N ARG A 410 1.87 2.12 -69.59
CA ARG A 410 2.52 3.17 -68.79
C ARG A 410 1.54 3.78 -67.77
N TRP A 411 0.29 3.99 -68.18
CA TRP A 411 -0.76 4.49 -67.29
C TRP A 411 -1.09 3.50 -66.16
N ALA A 412 -1.25 2.22 -66.49
CA ALA A 412 -1.53 1.14 -65.53
C ALA A 412 -0.39 0.99 -64.50
N VAL A 413 0.86 0.96 -64.97
CA VAL A 413 2.05 0.95 -64.11
C VAL A 413 2.06 2.17 -63.18
N GLY A 414 1.82 3.36 -63.72
CA GLY A 414 1.77 4.59 -62.93
C GLY A 414 0.70 4.55 -61.84
N ARG A 415 -0.48 3.97 -62.12
CA ARG A 415 -1.57 3.85 -61.14
C ARG A 415 -1.26 2.82 -60.06
N TRP A 416 -0.66 1.68 -60.41
CA TRP A 416 -0.21 0.66 -59.46
C TRP A 416 0.88 1.19 -58.53
N GLU A 417 1.88 1.89 -59.06
CA GLU A 417 2.94 2.51 -58.24
C GLU A 417 2.37 3.56 -57.29
N ARG A 418 1.37 4.35 -57.72
CA ARG A 418 0.66 5.28 -56.82
C ARG A 418 -0.10 4.55 -55.73
N ALA A 419 -0.76 3.43 -56.05
CA ALA A 419 -1.49 2.62 -55.07
C ALA A 419 -0.54 2.01 -54.03
N LYS A 420 0.61 1.46 -54.44
CA LYS A 420 1.66 0.99 -53.53
C LYS A 420 2.17 2.13 -52.63
N LYS A 421 2.46 3.31 -53.19
CA LYS A 421 2.88 4.48 -52.40
C LYS A 421 1.83 4.91 -51.38
N ALA A 422 0.56 4.89 -51.75
CA ALA A 422 -0.55 5.19 -50.84
C ALA A 422 -0.66 4.14 -49.73
N TRP A 423 -0.55 2.86 -50.06
CA TRP A 423 -0.54 1.77 -49.10
C TRP A 423 0.63 1.92 -48.09
N TRP A 424 1.84 2.25 -48.56
CA TRP A 424 2.99 2.53 -47.69
C TRP A 424 2.83 3.76 -46.80
N LYS A 425 2.09 4.77 -47.27
CA LYS A 425 1.73 5.93 -46.45
C LYS A 425 0.76 5.53 -45.34
N ASP A 426 -0.22 4.70 -45.66
CA ASP A 426 -1.18 4.17 -44.69
C ASP A 426 -0.51 3.22 -43.69
N TRP A 427 0.45 2.37 -44.13
CA TRP A 427 1.28 1.52 -43.27
C TRP A 427 2.02 2.35 -42.21
N ARG A 428 2.77 3.37 -42.62
CA ARG A 428 3.51 4.25 -41.70
C ARG A 428 2.58 4.96 -40.72
N ARG A 429 1.44 5.46 -41.21
CA ARG A 429 0.41 6.07 -40.35
C ARG A 429 -0.14 5.08 -39.30
N VAL A 430 -0.35 3.83 -39.67
CA VAL A 430 -0.79 2.80 -38.72
C VAL A 430 0.32 2.45 -37.73
N GLY A 431 1.57 2.37 -38.18
CA GLY A 431 2.74 2.17 -37.32
C GLY A 431 2.91 3.28 -36.28
N GLU A 432 2.83 4.56 -36.70
CA GLU A 432 2.84 5.71 -35.79
C GLU A 432 1.67 5.67 -34.79
N GLY A 433 0.49 5.23 -35.24
CA GLY A 433 -0.68 5.05 -34.38
C GLY A 433 -0.51 3.91 -33.36
N LEU A 434 0.18 2.83 -33.75
CA LEU A 434 0.42 1.67 -32.89
C LEU A 434 1.29 2.03 -31.69
N ASP A 435 2.39 2.77 -31.88
CA ASP A 435 3.26 3.20 -30.78
C ASP A 435 2.46 4.01 -29.73
N ARG A 436 1.70 5.01 -30.19
CA ARG A 436 0.86 5.82 -29.31
C ARG A 436 -0.18 4.98 -28.56
N ASP A 437 -0.82 4.04 -29.25
CA ASP A 437 -1.83 3.17 -28.63
C ASP A 437 -1.21 2.23 -27.60
N LEU A 438 -0.05 1.62 -27.90
CA LEU A 438 0.66 0.74 -26.97
C LEU A 438 1.10 1.49 -25.72
N ARG A 439 1.66 2.71 -25.86
CA ARG A 439 2.03 3.56 -24.72
C ARG A 439 0.83 3.91 -23.86
N ALA A 440 -0.26 4.38 -24.47
CA ALA A 440 -1.46 4.74 -23.74
C ALA A 440 -2.13 3.53 -23.08
N HIS A 441 -2.12 2.37 -23.75
CA HIS A 441 -2.71 1.15 -23.22
C HIS A 441 -1.87 0.55 -22.08
N LEU A 442 -0.55 0.58 -22.19
CA LEU A 442 0.37 0.14 -21.15
C LEU A 442 0.24 1.02 -19.90
N ASP A 443 0.28 2.35 -20.05
CA ASP A 443 0.11 3.28 -18.91
C ASP A 443 -1.25 3.06 -18.21
N ARG A 444 -2.32 2.86 -19.00
CA ARG A 444 -3.63 2.50 -18.45
C ARG A 444 -3.59 1.17 -17.68
N THR A 445 -2.99 0.13 -18.27
CA THR A 445 -2.89 -1.20 -17.65
C THR A 445 -2.12 -1.15 -16.32
N ILE A 446 -1.01 -0.40 -16.28
CA ILE A 446 -0.22 -0.22 -15.06
C ILE A 446 -1.07 0.46 -13.97
N ARG A 447 -1.77 1.55 -14.31
CA ARG A 447 -2.60 2.30 -13.35
C ARG A 447 -3.81 1.53 -12.87
N GLU A 448 -4.55 0.91 -13.78
CA GLU A 448 -5.85 0.31 -13.48
C GLU A 448 -5.76 -1.14 -12.99
N GLN A 449 -4.71 -1.88 -13.34
CA GLN A 449 -4.58 -3.31 -13.01
C GLN A 449 -3.43 -3.58 -12.04
N VAL A 450 -2.24 -3.03 -12.29
CA VAL A 450 -1.03 -3.36 -11.50
C VAL A 450 -1.05 -2.66 -10.14
N VAL A 451 -1.24 -1.34 -10.13
CA VAL A 451 -1.03 -0.50 -8.94
C VAL A 451 -2.33 -0.06 -8.23
N VAL A 452 -3.49 -0.41 -8.77
CA VAL A 452 -4.79 0.06 -8.24
C VAL A 452 -5.03 -0.32 -6.77
N ILE A 453 -4.63 -1.54 -6.37
CA ILE A 453 -4.77 -2.04 -4.99
C ILE A 453 -3.86 -1.29 -4.02
N PRO A 454 -2.52 -1.27 -4.21
CA PRO A 454 -1.64 -0.55 -3.29
C PRO A 454 -1.93 0.95 -3.25
N GLU A 455 -2.30 1.59 -4.38
CA GLU A 455 -2.67 3.01 -4.36
C GLU A 455 -3.95 3.27 -3.57
N LYS A 456 -4.97 2.42 -3.72
CA LYS A 456 -6.19 2.53 -2.93
C LYS A 456 -5.91 2.29 -1.45
N ALA A 457 -5.05 1.33 -1.12
CA ALA A 457 -4.64 1.07 0.25
C ALA A 457 -3.88 2.25 0.86
N CYS A 458 -2.85 2.79 0.17
CA CYS A 458 -2.09 3.95 0.65
C CYS A 458 -2.99 5.18 0.81
N GLY A 459 -3.89 5.45 -0.13
CA GLY A 459 -4.80 6.60 -0.04
C GLY A 459 -5.75 6.52 1.16
N GLU A 460 -6.36 5.35 1.40
CA GLU A 460 -7.29 5.15 2.51
C GLU A 460 -6.57 5.06 3.87
N LEU A 461 -5.46 4.34 3.96
CA LEU A 461 -4.64 4.24 5.17
C LEU A 461 -4.02 5.60 5.53
N GLY A 462 -3.47 6.33 4.55
CA GLY A 462 -2.98 7.68 4.75
C GLY A 462 -4.08 8.63 5.24
N GLY A 463 -5.28 8.57 4.65
CA GLY A 463 -6.43 9.32 5.14
C GLY A 463 -6.91 8.91 6.55
N MET A 464 -6.66 7.68 6.99
CA MET A 464 -6.90 7.26 8.39
C MET A 464 -5.81 7.77 9.33
N VAL A 465 -4.54 7.73 8.92
CA VAL A 465 -3.39 8.26 9.66
C VAL A 465 -3.59 9.75 9.94
N GLU A 466 -3.90 10.56 8.93
CA GLU A 466 -4.12 12.01 9.11
C GLU A 466 -5.26 12.31 10.08
N ARG A 467 -6.38 11.58 9.98
CA ARG A 467 -7.51 11.72 10.91
C ARG A 467 -7.13 11.33 12.34
N ARG A 468 -6.32 10.28 12.51
CA ARG A 468 -5.87 9.83 13.82
C ARG A 468 -4.86 10.78 14.43
N LYS A 469 -3.91 11.31 13.66
CA LYS A 469 -2.99 12.37 14.10
C LYS A 469 -3.73 13.60 14.61
N ALA A 470 -4.71 14.10 13.86
CA ALA A 470 -5.52 15.24 14.30
C ALA A 470 -6.31 14.94 15.59
N SER A 471 -6.83 13.71 15.73
CA SER A 471 -7.49 13.28 16.97
C SER A 471 -6.52 13.17 18.15
N LEU A 472 -5.31 12.67 17.91
CA LEU A 472 -4.26 12.50 18.92
C LEU A 472 -3.77 13.85 19.41
N GLU A 473 -3.51 14.80 18.51
CA GLU A 473 -3.13 16.18 18.84
C GLU A 473 -4.21 16.84 19.71
N LYS A 474 -5.49 16.68 19.35
CA LYS A 474 -6.59 17.16 20.19
C LYS A 474 -6.59 16.51 21.58
N SER A 475 -6.43 15.19 21.66
CA SER A 475 -6.38 14.49 22.95
C SER A 475 -5.17 14.86 23.80
N LEU A 476 -4.02 15.16 23.19
CA LEU A 476 -2.85 15.68 23.90
C LEU A 476 -3.12 17.07 24.50
N ASN A 477 -3.73 17.97 23.73
CA ASN A 477 -4.12 19.30 24.22
C ASN A 477 -5.13 19.18 25.38
N ASP A 478 -6.16 18.34 25.23
CA ASP A 478 -7.15 18.10 26.29
C ASP A 478 -6.50 17.54 27.58
N LEU A 479 -5.49 16.65 27.46
CA LEU A 479 -4.72 16.15 28.61
C LEU A 479 -3.85 17.20 29.26
N GLN A 480 -3.29 18.12 28.46
CA GLN A 480 -2.50 19.23 28.98
C GLN A 480 -3.39 20.21 29.76
N ASP A 481 -4.55 20.57 29.22
CA ASP A 481 -5.54 21.41 29.90
C ASP A 481 -5.98 20.78 31.23
N MET A 482 -6.32 19.48 31.23
CA MET A 482 -6.68 18.76 32.47
C MET A 482 -5.54 18.71 33.50
N ARG A 483 -4.28 18.62 33.04
CA ARG A 483 -3.12 18.66 33.92
C ARG A 483 -2.93 20.06 34.52
N ASP A 484 -3.13 21.11 33.74
CA ASP A 484 -3.01 22.50 34.21
C ASP A 484 -4.14 22.84 35.20
N ASP A 485 -5.36 22.36 34.94
CA ASP A 485 -6.48 22.46 35.88
C ASP A 485 -6.16 21.77 37.21
N LEU A 486 -5.64 20.53 37.18
CA LEU A 486 -5.23 19.81 38.40
C LEU A 486 -4.13 20.54 39.18
N ARG A 487 -3.17 21.16 38.48
CA ARG A 487 -2.12 21.98 39.11
C ARG A 487 -2.70 23.24 39.74
N SER A 488 -3.63 23.92 39.07
CA SER A 488 -4.29 25.12 39.60
C SER A 488 -5.14 24.86 40.86
N LEU A 489 -5.62 23.62 41.04
CA LEU A 489 -6.35 23.21 42.25
C LEU A 489 -5.43 23.03 43.47
N HIS A 490 -4.10 22.94 43.27
CA HIS A 490 -3.11 22.74 44.35
C HIS A 490 -1.94 23.76 44.34
N PRO A 491 -2.22 25.08 44.35
CA PRO A 491 -1.17 26.11 44.29
C PRO A 491 -0.27 26.16 45.54
N GLU A 492 -0.71 25.57 46.65
CA GLU A 492 0.01 25.61 47.93
C GLU A 492 1.32 24.80 47.97
N ARG A 493 1.54 23.89 47.02
CA ARG A 493 2.72 23.03 47.01
C ARG A 493 3.95 23.74 46.42
N ASP A 494 3.75 24.58 45.41
CA ASP A 494 4.84 25.28 44.70
C ASP A 494 5.34 26.51 45.47
N ALA A 495 4.48 27.14 46.27
CA ALA A 495 4.84 28.30 47.09
C ALA A 495 5.79 27.99 48.28
N LYS A 496 6.13 26.72 48.52
CA LYS A 496 7.02 26.29 49.62
C LYS A 496 8.38 25.76 49.14
N ALA A 497 8.60 25.64 47.83
CA ALA A 497 9.84 25.11 47.26
C ALA A 497 10.80 26.21 46.74
N GLY A 498 10.34 27.46 46.66
CA GLY A 498 11.18 28.66 46.54
C GLY A 498 11.36 29.34 47.89
#